data_AF-A0A5N9CWY5-F1
#
_entry.id   AF-A0A5N9CWY5-F1
#
_cell.length_a   1.000
_cell.length_b   1.000
_cell.length_c   1.000
_cell.angle_alpha   90.00
_cell.angle_beta   90.00
_cell.angle_gamma   90.00
#
_symmetry.space_group_name_H-M   'P 1'
#
loop_
_entity.id
_entity.type
_entity.pdbx_description
1 polymer ?
#
loop_
_entity_poly.entity_id
_entity_poly.type
_entity_poly.pdbx_seq_one_letter_code
_entity_poly.pdbx_strand_id
1 'polypeptide(L)'
;MDSSIISKIEKARQYAEEKDRVNITSFAATFKGNHDQYDVRFEDGAWRCDCHFFATREVCSHTMALQRILDEMLTNQPEPV
;
A
#
# COMPACT_ATOMS: atom_id res chain seq x y z
N MET A 1 -18.34 -20.03 -24.33
CA MET A 1 -17.54 -19.70 -23.14
C MET A 1 -16.43 -18.78 -23.60
N ASP A 2 -16.38 -17.55 -23.11
CA ASP A 2 -15.52 -16.50 -23.67
C ASP A 2 -14.05 -16.76 -23.25
N SER A 3 -13.31 -17.52 -24.07
CA SER A 3 -11.92 -17.93 -23.81
C SER A 3 -10.99 -16.74 -23.49
N SER A 4 -11.36 -15.54 -23.96
CA SER A 4 -10.65 -14.29 -23.68
C SER A 4 -10.76 -13.84 -22.21
N ILE A 5 -11.86 -14.17 -21.52
CA ILE A 5 -12.06 -13.83 -20.10
C ILE A 5 -11.31 -14.80 -19.21
N ILE A 6 -11.33 -16.10 -19.54
CA ILE A 6 -10.63 -17.15 -18.77
C ILE A 6 -9.14 -16.85 -18.70
N SER A 7 -8.51 -16.58 -19.85
CA SER A 7 -7.09 -16.22 -19.91
C SER A 7 -6.73 -14.94 -19.16
N LYS A 8 -7.66 -13.96 -19.07
CA LYS A 8 -7.48 -12.76 -18.25
C LYS A 8 -7.57 -13.05 -16.76
N ILE A 9 -8.46 -13.95 -16.34
CA ILE A 9 -8.58 -14.37 -14.94
C ILE A 9 -7.31 -15.09 -14.49
N GLU A 10 -6.77 -15.99 -15.32
CA GLU A 10 -5.50 -16.68 -15.03
C GLU A 10 -4.33 -15.70 -14.89
N LYS A 11 -4.20 -14.77 -15.84
CA LYS A 11 -3.17 -13.71 -15.77
C LYS A 11 -3.34 -12.83 -14.54
N ALA A 12 -4.57 -12.45 -14.18
CA ALA A 12 -4.83 -11.65 -12.98
C ALA A 12 -4.38 -12.36 -11.70
N ARG A 13 -4.59 -13.68 -11.61
CA ARG A 13 -4.10 -14.49 -10.48
C ARG A 13 -2.58 -14.53 -10.44
N GLN A 14 -1.93 -14.78 -11.58
CA GLN A 14 -0.47 -14.75 -11.69
C GLN A 14 0.08 -13.38 -11.25
N TYR A 15 -0.48 -12.28 -11.74
CA TYR A 15 0.03 -10.93 -11.49
C TYR A 15 -0.19 -10.48 -10.04
N ALA A 16 -1.15 -11.07 -9.32
CA ALA A 16 -1.34 -10.82 -7.90
C ALA A 16 -0.25 -11.46 -7.02
N GLU A 17 0.44 -12.49 -7.51
CA GLU A 17 1.56 -13.15 -6.82
C GLU A 17 2.91 -12.49 -7.15
N GLU A 18 3.04 -11.88 -8.32
CA GLU A 18 4.24 -11.17 -8.81
C GLU A 18 4.28 -9.69 -8.35
N LYS A 19 4.44 -9.47 -7.04
CA LYS A 19 4.34 -8.12 -6.42
C LYS A 19 5.38 -7.12 -6.93
N ASP A 20 6.55 -7.58 -7.37
CA ASP A 20 7.64 -6.77 -7.95
C ASP A 20 7.20 -5.99 -9.21
N ARG A 21 6.08 -6.40 -9.82
CA ARG A 21 5.51 -5.78 -11.01
C ARG A 21 4.68 -4.53 -10.71
N VAL A 22 4.41 -4.26 -9.43
CA VAL A 22 3.55 -3.16 -9.00
C VAL A 22 4.37 -2.19 -8.16
N ASN A 23 4.39 -0.92 -8.59
CA ASN A 23 4.94 0.18 -7.81
C ASN A 23 3.82 1.12 -7.38
N ILE A 24 3.63 1.27 -6.07
CA ILE A 24 2.65 2.18 -5.48
C ILE A 24 3.31 3.54 -5.29
N THR A 25 2.90 4.50 -6.11
CA THR A 25 3.38 5.90 -6.04
C THR A 25 2.51 6.78 -5.16
N SER A 26 1.23 6.44 -5.01
CA SER A 26 0.30 7.11 -4.13
C SER A 26 -0.78 6.14 -3.63
N PHE A 27 -1.21 6.30 -2.38
CA PHE A 27 -2.25 5.48 -1.76
C PHE A 27 -3.05 6.29 -0.75
N ALA A 28 -4.35 6.01 -0.65
CA ALA A 28 -5.23 6.54 0.37
C ALA A 28 -6.18 5.44 0.86
N ALA A 29 -6.33 5.31 2.18
CA ALA A 29 -7.30 4.42 2.79
C ALA A 29 -7.80 4.93 4.13
N THR A 30 -9.01 4.53 4.47
CA THR A 30 -9.56 4.68 5.82
C THR A 30 -9.26 3.41 6.61
N PHE A 31 -8.43 3.56 7.63
CA PHE A 31 -7.99 2.48 8.52
C PHE A 31 -8.93 2.41 9.72
N LYS A 32 -9.68 1.30 9.86
CA LYS A 32 -10.52 1.05 11.03
C LYS A 32 -9.68 0.52 12.18
N GLY A 33 -9.38 1.39 13.14
CA GLY A 33 -8.78 1.00 14.41
C GLY A 33 -9.81 0.49 15.42
N ASN A 34 -9.34 0.19 16.63
CA ASN A 34 -10.21 -0.28 17.71
C ASN A 34 -11.14 0.81 18.25
N HIS A 35 -10.75 2.08 18.12
CA HIS A 35 -11.43 3.22 18.74
C HIS A 35 -12.02 4.20 17.74
N ASP A 36 -11.47 4.27 16.52
CA ASP A 36 -11.89 5.21 15.49
C ASP A 36 -11.44 4.75 14.10
N GLN A 37 -11.83 5.50 13.08
CA GLN A 37 -11.34 5.41 11.72
C GLN A 37 -10.31 6.51 11.46
N TYR A 38 -9.26 6.16 10.73
CA TYR A 38 -8.12 7.04 10.47
C TYR A 38 -7.82 7.10 8.99
N ASP A 39 -7.73 8.29 8.42
CA ASP A 39 -7.26 8.45 7.06
C ASP A 39 -5.74 8.28 7.02
N VAL A 40 -5.29 7.29 6.25
CA VAL A 40 -3.87 7.03 6.00
C VAL A 40 -3.58 7.26 4.54
N ARG A 41 -2.50 7.99 4.27
CA ARG A 41 -2.03 8.31 2.92
C ARG A 41 -0.54 8.02 2.77
N PHE A 42 -0.16 7.68 1.55
CA PHE A 42 1.21 7.68 1.09
C PHE A 42 1.24 8.49 -0.21
N GLU A 43 1.95 9.61 -0.21
CA GLU A 43 2.03 10.55 -1.32
C GLU A 43 3.43 11.19 -1.31
N ASP A 44 4.03 11.40 -2.48
CA ASP A 44 5.38 12.01 -2.62
C ASP A 44 6.48 11.32 -1.78
N GLY A 45 6.37 10.01 -1.59
CA GLY A 45 7.31 9.22 -0.78
C GLY A 45 7.14 9.39 0.73
N ALA A 46 6.11 10.11 1.19
CA ALA A 46 5.85 10.37 2.60
C ALA A 46 4.55 9.72 3.08
N TRP A 47 4.59 9.18 4.30
CA TRP A 47 3.40 8.68 4.99
C TRP A 47 2.68 9.83 5.70
N ARG A 48 1.35 9.74 5.76
CA ARG A 48 0.51 10.59 6.60
C ARG A 48 -0.58 9.77 7.26
N CYS A 49 -0.86 10.07 8.52
CA CYS A 49 -2.03 9.58 9.22
C CYS A 49 -2.59 10.69 10.11
N ASP A 50 -3.91 10.80 10.17
CA ASP A 50 -4.64 11.78 10.98
C ASP A 50 -4.71 11.43 12.48
N CYS A 51 -4.15 10.28 12.90
CA CYS A 51 -4.17 9.91 14.30
C CYS A 51 -3.24 10.79 15.16
N HIS A 52 -3.64 11.04 16.40
CA HIS A 52 -2.90 11.91 17.32
C HIS A 52 -1.44 11.47 17.53
N PHE A 53 -1.18 10.17 17.55
CA PHE A 53 0.18 9.66 17.74
C PHE A 53 1.10 10.03 16.56
N PHE A 54 0.59 9.94 15.33
CA PHE A 54 1.34 10.30 14.13
C PHE A 54 1.72 11.79 14.14
N ALA A 55 0.79 12.66 14.54
CA ALA A 55 1.05 14.11 14.64
C ALA A 55 2.25 14.48 15.54
N THR A 56 2.66 13.59 16.45
CA THR A 56 3.77 13.82 17.38
C THR A 56 5.07 13.11 17.03
N ARG A 57 5.01 12.07 16.19
CA ARG A 57 6.14 11.15 15.94
C ARG A 57 6.41 10.89 14.46
N GLU A 58 5.53 11.34 13.58
CA GLU A 58 5.55 11.05 12.13
C GLU A 58 5.55 9.53 11.82
N VAL A 59 5.09 8.72 12.77
CA VAL A 59 4.91 7.28 12.66
C VAL A 59 3.78 6.85 13.60
N CYS A 60 3.01 5.84 13.19
CA CYS A 60 1.97 5.23 14.02
C CYS A 60 1.69 3.79 13.58
N SER A 61 0.96 3.03 14.39
CA SER A 61 0.57 1.64 14.09
C SER A 61 -0.14 1.49 12.73
N HIS A 62 -0.92 2.48 12.30
CA HIS A 62 -1.63 2.43 11.01
C HIS A 62 -0.67 2.50 9.83
N THR A 63 0.23 3.49 9.82
CA THR A 63 1.28 3.61 8.80
C THR A 63 2.21 2.40 8.82
N MET A 64 2.58 1.91 10.02
CA MET A 64 3.40 0.72 10.19
C MET A 64 2.73 -0.56 9.66
N ALA A 65 1.42 -0.68 9.82
CA ALA A 65 0.66 -1.80 9.28
C ALA A 65 0.60 -1.75 7.75
N LEU A 66 0.33 -0.58 7.17
CA LEU A 66 0.24 -0.41 5.72
C LEU A 66 1.61 -0.54 5.04
N GLN A 67 2.69 -0.06 5.66
CA GLN A 67 4.05 -0.33 5.20
C GLN A 67 4.33 -1.83 5.09
N ARG A 68 3.90 -2.64 6.08
CA ARG A 68 4.05 -4.11 6.05
C ARG A 68 3.19 -4.78 4.99
N ILE A 69 1.97 -4.29 4.77
CA ILE A 69 1.05 -4.83 3.76
C ILE A 69 1.58 -4.54 2.35
N LEU A 70 2.18 -3.36 2.16
CA LEU A 70 2.59 -2.85 0.86
C LEU A 70 4.10 -2.99 0.58
N ASP A 71 4.88 -3.58 1.50
CA ASP A 71 6.36 -3.55 1.54
C ASP A 71 7.03 -3.73 0.16
N GLU A 72 6.78 -4.87 -0.50
CA GLU A 72 7.35 -5.21 -1.80
C GLU A 72 6.93 -4.26 -2.94
N MET A 73 5.86 -3.49 -2.75
CA MET A 73 5.27 -2.57 -3.74
C MET A 73 5.58 -1.10 -3.47
N LEU A 74 6.26 -0.76 -2.37
CA LEU A 74 6.65 0.62 -2.02
C LEU A 74 8.05 1.00 -2.54
N THR A 75 8.63 0.15 -3.38
CA THR A 75 10.00 0.30 -3.90
C THR A 75 10.04 1.22 -5.12
N ASN A 76 10.52 2.44 -4.90
CA ASN A 76 11.38 3.11 -5.88
C ASN A 76 12.35 4.06 -5.17
N GLN A 77 13.27 3.53 -4.39
CA GLN A 77 14.57 4.18 -4.22
C GLN A 77 15.57 3.31 -4.99
N PRO A 78 16.16 3.79 -6.10
CA PRO A 78 17.34 3.13 -6.63
C PRO A 78 18.37 3.09 -5.51
N GLU A 79 18.93 1.91 -5.25
CA GLU A 79 20.14 1.80 -4.42
C GLU A 79 21.15 2.84 -4.93
N PRO A 80 21.68 3.72 -4.06
CA PRO A 80 22.75 4.60 -4.49
C PRO A 80 23.96 3.73 -4.83
N VAL A 81 24.31 3.70 -6.12
CA VAL A 81 25.58 3.18 -6.64
C VAL A 81 26.77 3.95 -6.10
#